data_AF-A0AAV7CFA1-F1
#
_entry.id   AF-A0AAV7CFA1-F1
#
_cell.length_a   1.000
_cell.length_b   1.000
_cell.length_c   1.000
_cell.angle_alpha   90.00
_cell.angle_beta   90.00
_cell.angle_gamma   90.00
#
_symmetry.space_group_name_H-M   'P 1'
#
loop_
_entity.id
_entity.type
_entity.pdbx_description
1 polymer ?
#
loop_
_entity_poly.entity_id
_entity_poly.type
_entity_poly.pdbx_seq_one_letter_code
_entity_poly.pdbx_strand_id
1 'polypeptide(L)'
;MKMTSCLERALGDVYLIIGKDCPFLLRDLLTSQELASIFSQPVMNVLKIFLGSPKSLNLRNILWHGFVSPNEIPPKYCSMLLLFTAGLGQLLQSWLTKTKMSLVHRPYFVFSSLHEIKVCPDLNEKMLLLAESFMEKSKFVLPHMVPFWIESFNAFRQGRYADCATVLLPQLETGLRLAFTTVNDCPQRMLTAESTTLYTTFDEILAKNLNDGSPNRLPATLGESVMEFLWDILNHREGPRVRDHLGHGEIQLLEFPKLLATALLGFSIFLLYRQLQQDSLHKEDFAVVHPIIAAAESYCSRFHPIALVQKQVFQCCESLEKWNFLPISCLDFFNETREHQDHVVTALSFYSEVDHIISLLHCEGKACFTAENCSNWLQTDKYIFHVD
;
A
#
# COMPACT_ATOMS: atom_id res chain seq x y z
N MET A 1 12.83 -0.98 12.70
CA MET A 1 11.67 -1.40 11.88
C MET A 1 11.34 -2.85 12.12
N LYS A 2 12.09 -3.84 11.59
CA LYS A 2 11.79 -5.27 11.81
C LYS A 2 11.51 -5.66 13.27
N MET A 3 12.42 -5.27 14.18
CA MET A 3 12.26 -5.56 15.61
C MET A 3 10.97 -4.99 16.22
N THR A 4 10.57 -3.77 15.84
CA THR A 4 9.35 -3.17 16.39
C THR A 4 8.11 -3.87 15.87
N SER A 5 8.11 -4.27 14.60
CA SER A 5 6.99 -4.98 13.96
C SER A 5 6.84 -6.42 14.46
N CYS A 6 7.95 -7.15 14.59
CA CYS A 6 7.92 -8.50 15.18
C CYS A 6 7.44 -8.47 16.63
N LEU A 7 7.89 -7.48 17.41
CA LEU A 7 7.45 -7.33 18.81
C LEU A 7 5.97 -6.97 18.91
N GLU A 8 5.49 -6.05 18.07
CA GLU A 8 4.07 -5.70 17.98
C GLU A 8 3.19 -6.93 17.68
N ARG A 9 3.57 -7.74 16.68
CA ARG A 9 2.88 -8.99 16.40
C ARG A 9 2.90 -9.96 17.57
N ALA A 10 4.07 -10.18 18.17
CA ALA A 10 4.22 -11.12 19.29
C ALA A 10 3.38 -10.70 20.49
N LEU A 11 3.33 -9.41 20.81
CA LEU A 11 2.49 -8.88 21.90
C LEU A 11 1.01 -9.08 21.61
N GLY A 12 0.57 -8.94 20.35
CA GLY A 12 -0.82 -9.23 20.00
C GLY A 12 -1.18 -10.70 20.14
N ASP A 13 -0.26 -11.62 19.82
CA ASP A 13 -0.47 -13.07 20.08
C ASP A 13 -0.59 -13.35 21.58
N VAL A 14 0.25 -12.70 22.40
CA VAL A 14 0.21 -12.84 23.87
C VAL A 14 -1.08 -12.24 24.45
N TYR A 15 -1.53 -11.10 23.94
CA TYR A 15 -2.77 -10.46 24.38
C TYR A 15 -3.97 -11.41 24.21
N LEU A 16 -4.04 -12.11 23.08
CA LEU A 16 -5.14 -13.03 22.76
C LEU A 16 -5.19 -14.31 23.61
N ILE A 17 -4.20 -14.53 24.49
CA ILE A 17 -4.32 -15.56 25.52
C ILE A 17 -5.48 -15.24 26.48
N ILE A 18 -5.69 -13.95 26.76
CA ILE A 18 -6.67 -13.46 27.75
C ILE A 18 -7.78 -12.65 27.08
N GLY A 19 -7.42 -11.78 26.15
CA GLY A 19 -8.35 -10.91 25.44
C GLY A 19 -9.12 -11.63 24.33
N LYS A 20 -10.19 -10.98 23.86
CA LYS A 20 -11.01 -11.50 22.74
C LYS A 20 -10.55 -10.96 21.40
N ASP A 21 -10.47 -9.64 21.28
CA ASP A 21 -10.08 -8.94 20.06
C ASP A 21 -8.82 -8.12 20.31
N CYS A 22 -7.77 -8.39 19.52
CA CYS A 22 -6.49 -7.69 19.65
C CYS A 22 -6.66 -6.22 19.24
N PRO A 23 -6.25 -5.25 20.08
CA PRO A 23 -6.24 -3.85 19.71
C PRO A 23 -5.47 -3.62 18.41
N PHE A 24 -6.03 -2.79 17.54
CA PHE A 24 -5.41 -2.45 16.25
C PHE A 24 -4.17 -1.55 16.44
N LEU A 25 -4.22 -0.59 17.37
CA LEU A 25 -3.12 0.34 17.63
C LEU A 25 -2.16 -0.24 18.67
N LEU A 26 -0.86 -0.25 18.34
CA LEU A 26 0.20 -0.66 19.27
C LEU A 26 0.13 0.09 20.61
N ARG A 27 -0.17 1.39 20.60
CA ARG A 27 -0.31 2.17 21.84
C ARG A 27 -1.35 1.56 22.78
N ASP A 28 -2.48 1.14 22.24
CA ASP A 28 -3.61 0.64 23.01
C ASP A 28 -3.30 -0.77 23.53
N LEU A 29 -2.64 -1.59 22.70
CA LEU A 29 -2.07 -2.87 23.10
C LEU A 29 -1.08 -2.69 24.27
N LEU A 30 -0.16 -1.72 24.21
CA LEU A 30 0.79 -1.45 25.27
C LEU A 30 0.13 -0.96 26.57
N THR A 31 -1.05 -0.36 26.49
CA THR A 31 -1.85 0.07 27.66
C THR A 31 -2.78 -1.00 28.22
N SER A 32 -2.90 -2.14 27.56
CA SER A 32 -3.82 -3.21 27.95
C SER A 32 -3.51 -3.80 29.32
N GLN A 33 -4.57 -4.14 30.05
CA GLN A 33 -4.46 -4.79 31.36
C GLN A 33 -4.14 -6.28 31.20
N GLU A 34 -4.54 -6.86 30.08
CA GLU A 34 -4.26 -8.22 29.65
C GLU A 34 -2.74 -8.46 29.61
N LEU A 35 -2.00 -7.62 28.88
CA LEU A 35 -0.54 -7.74 28.84
C LEU A 35 0.12 -7.38 30.18
N ALA A 36 -0.41 -6.40 30.91
CA ALA A 36 0.08 -6.05 32.24
C ALA A 36 -0.10 -7.21 33.25
N SER A 37 -1.13 -8.05 33.11
CA SER A 37 -1.35 -9.21 33.96
C SER A 37 -0.35 -10.35 33.71
N ILE A 38 0.24 -10.40 32.50
CA ILE A 38 1.24 -11.40 32.11
C ILE A 38 2.65 -10.88 32.42
N PHE A 39 2.97 -9.66 31.99
CA PHE A 39 4.33 -9.11 32.05
C PHE A 39 4.60 -8.19 33.24
N SER A 40 3.58 -7.84 34.03
CA SER A 40 3.58 -6.79 35.06
C SER A 40 3.59 -5.35 34.53
N GLN A 41 2.99 -4.44 35.30
CA GLN A 41 2.89 -3.02 34.93
C GLN A 41 4.26 -2.33 34.73
N PRO A 42 5.29 -2.56 35.57
CA PRO A 42 6.60 -1.93 35.37
C PRO A 42 7.24 -2.27 34.01
N VAL A 43 7.15 -3.53 33.58
CA VAL A 43 7.69 -3.97 32.29
C VAL A 43 6.93 -3.29 31.14
N MET A 44 5.60 -3.27 31.21
CA MET A 44 4.78 -2.57 30.20
C MET A 44 5.08 -1.06 30.17
N ASN A 45 5.36 -0.43 31.31
CA ASN A 45 5.73 0.98 31.37
C ASN A 45 7.06 1.27 30.65
N VAL A 46 8.07 0.40 30.82
CA VAL A 46 9.33 0.53 30.07
C VAL A 46 9.08 0.39 28.58
N LEU A 47 8.27 -0.59 28.16
CA LEU A 47 7.95 -0.78 26.75
C LEU A 47 7.24 0.42 26.12
N LYS A 48 6.34 1.07 26.87
CA LYS A 48 5.69 2.33 26.47
C LYS A 48 6.68 3.48 26.26
N ILE A 49 7.80 3.52 26.99
CA ILE A 49 8.84 4.55 26.78
C ILE A 49 9.49 4.38 25.39
N PHE A 50 9.67 3.15 24.93
CA PHE A 50 10.29 2.88 23.63
C PHE A 50 9.32 3.00 22.44
N LEU A 51 8.10 2.46 22.58
CA LEU A 51 7.18 2.22 21.46
C LEU A 51 5.79 2.85 21.63
N GLY A 52 5.57 3.59 22.72
CA GLY A 52 4.26 4.12 23.07
C GLY A 52 3.88 5.38 22.30
N SER A 53 3.17 6.29 22.98
CA SER A 53 2.63 7.51 22.36
C SER A 53 3.71 8.47 21.84
N PRO A 54 3.34 9.51 21.07
CA PRO A 54 4.26 10.59 20.65
C PRO A 54 4.99 11.31 21.80
N LYS A 55 4.52 11.20 23.06
CA LYS A 55 5.22 11.71 24.25
C LYS A 55 6.39 10.82 24.72
N SER A 56 6.63 9.69 24.04
CA SER A 56 7.70 8.73 24.32
C SER A 56 8.77 8.78 23.22
N LEU A 57 9.77 7.88 23.24
CA LEU A 57 10.70 7.75 22.10
C LEU A 57 9.98 7.40 20.80
N ASN A 58 8.84 6.69 20.91
CA ASN A 58 7.97 6.36 19.78
C ASN A 58 8.72 5.76 18.58
N LEU A 59 9.69 4.87 18.85
CA LEU A 59 10.65 4.36 17.86
C LEU A 59 9.95 3.71 16.67
N ARG A 60 8.83 3.02 16.91
CA ARG A 60 8.02 2.40 15.84
C ARG A 60 7.60 3.45 14.81
N ASN A 61 6.96 4.54 15.24
CA ASN A 61 6.38 5.51 14.32
C ASN A 61 7.46 6.35 13.64
N ILE A 62 8.46 6.85 14.38
CA ILE A 62 9.50 7.68 13.76
C ILE A 62 10.29 6.92 12.67
N LEU A 63 10.50 5.61 12.87
CA LEU A 63 11.20 4.76 11.90
C LEU A 63 10.32 4.45 10.69
N TRP A 64 9.09 3.95 10.93
CA TRP A 64 8.20 3.52 9.84
C TRP A 64 7.65 4.67 8.99
N HIS A 65 7.68 5.91 9.51
CA HIS A 65 7.29 7.11 8.77
C HIS A 65 8.48 7.89 8.19
N GLY A 66 9.71 7.40 8.34
CA GLY A 66 10.88 8.00 7.67
C GLY A 66 11.35 9.33 8.24
N PHE A 67 11.08 9.61 9.53
CA PHE A 67 11.58 10.81 10.21
C PHE A 67 13.02 10.68 10.70
N VAL A 68 13.55 9.47 10.70
CA VAL A 68 14.88 9.15 11.21
C VAL A 68 15.89 9.13 10.08
N SER A 69 16.98 9.87 10.24
CA SER A 69 18.15 9.86 9.36
C SER A 69 19.11 8.70 9.69
N PRO A 70 19.99 8.30 8.76
CA PRO A 70 21.03 7.32 9.04
C PRO A 70 21.87 7.70 10.27
N ASN A 71 22.12 6.73 11.15
CA ASN A 71 22.87 6.89 12.41
C ASN A 71 22.23 7.80 13.47
N GLU A 72 21.04 8.37 13.24
CA GLU A 72 20.37 9.22 14.22
C GLU A 72 19.86 8.43 15.43
N ILE A 73 19.48 7.16 15.23
CA ILE A 73 19.08 6.26 16.30
C ILE A 73 20.30 5.53 16.85
N PRO A 74 20.66 5.75 18.13
CA PRO A 74 21.75 5.02 18.76
C PRO A 74 21.55 3.50 18.71
N PRO A 75 22.57 2.71 18.29
CA PRO A 75 22.46 1.25 18.21
C PRO A 75 22.02 0.58 19.52
N LYS A 76 22.36 1.20 20.67
CA LYS A 76 21.94 0.77 22.01
C LYS A 76 20.42 0.63 22.17
N TYR A 77 19.60 1.39 21.44
CA TYR A 77 18.15 1.23 21.50
C TYR A 77 17.69 -0.07 20.81
N CYS A 78 18.33 -0.46 19.71
CA CYS A 78 18.08 -1.75 19.07
C CYS A 78 18.54 -2.90 19.98
N SER A 79 19.74 -2.79 20.56
CA SER A 79 20.27 -3.78 21.52
C SER A 79 19.36 -3.91 22.74
N MET A 80 18.86 -2.80 23.28
CA MET A 80 17.92 -2.81 24.40
C MET A 80 16.62 -3.50 24.02
N LEU A 81 16.02 -3.17 22.87
CA LEU A 81 14.79 -3.83 22.40
C LEU A 81 14.99 -5.34 22.19
N LEU A 82 16.13 -5.78 21.67
CA LEU A 82 16.47 -7.20 21.55
C LEU A 82 16.50 -7.90 22.90
N LEU A 83 17.22 -7.34 23.87
CA LEU A 83 17.30 -7.87 25.24
C LEU A 83 15.92 -7.87 25.91
N PHE A 84 15.14 -6.81 25.71
CA PHE A 84 13.81 -6.67 26.26
C PHE A 84 12.86 -7.72 25.70
N THR A 85 12.88 -7.96 24.38
CA THR A 85 12.11 -9.04 23.74
C THR A 85 12.47 -10.41 24.29
N ALA A 86 13.76 -10.69 24.49
CA ALA A 86 14.19 -11.95 25.11
C ALA A 86 13.68 -12.10 26.55
N GLY A 87 13.75 -11.02 27.35
CA GLY A 87 13.23 -10.99 28.72
C GLY A 87 11.70 -11.19 28.78
N LEU A 88 10.95 -10.57 27.87
CA LEU A 88 9.51 -10.81 27.73
C LEU A 88 9.22 -12.28 27.41
N GLY A 89 10.00 -12.92 26.54
CA GLY A 89 9.88 -14.35 26.26
C GLY A 89 10.02 -15.23 27.50
N GLN A 90 10.99 -14.92 28.38
CA GLN A 90 11.20 -15.64 29.64
C GLN A 90 10.04 -15.46 30.63
N LEU A 91 9.53 -14.23 30.74
CA LEU A 91 8.37 -13.94 31.57
C LEU A 91 7.12 -14.68 31.07
N LEU A 92 6.91 -14.66 29.75
CA LEU A 92 5.80 -15.39 29.10
C LEU A 92 5.90 -16.88 29.38
N GLN A 93 7.07 -17.48 29.19
CA GLN A 93 7.29 -18.92 29.43
C GLN A 93 6.98 -19.31 30.88
N SER A 94 7.44 -18.50 31.84
CA SER A 94 7.17 -18.71 33.27
C SER A 94 5.67 -18.63 33.56
N TRP A 95 4.99 -17.64 32.98
CA TRP A 95 3.56 -17.44 33.16
C TRP A 95 2.75 -18.60 32.56
N LEU A 96 3.04 -19.00 31.31
CA LEU A 96 2.37 -20.12 30.63
C LEU A 96 2.52 -21.43 31.41
N THR A 97 3.71 -21.69 31.97
CA THR A 97 3.96 -22.87 32.80
C THR A 97 3.10 -22.87 34.06
N LYS A 98 2.93 -21.70 34.70
CA LYS A 98 2.12 -21.54 35.91
C LYS A 98 0.62 -21.67 35.62
N THR A 99 0.13 -21.10 34.52
CA THR A 99 -1.30 -21.06 34.18
C THR A 99 -1.75 -22.26 33.35
N LYS A 100 -0.82 -23.05 32.80
CA LYS A 100 -1.07 -24.16 31.88
C LYS A 100 -1.84 -23.75 30.63
N MET A 101 -1.73 -22.49 30.23
CA MET A 101 -2.29 -21.99 28.98
C MET A 101 -1.29 -22.21 27.83
N SER A 102 -1.78 -22.17 26.60
CA SER A 102 -0.97 -22.26 25.39
C SER A 102 -1.01 -20.95 24.61
N LEU A 103 0.14 -20.54 24.06
CA LEU A 103 0.21 -19.46 23.09
C LEU A 103 -0.21 -19.97 21.71
N VAL A 104 -1.16 -19.28 21.08
CA VAL A 104 -1.56 -19.54 19.69
C VAL A 104 -1.14 -18.34 18.86
N HIS A 105 -0.35 -18.59 17.82
CA HIS A 105 0.08 -17.55 16.89
C HIS A 105 -1.03 -17.26 15.88
N ARG A 106 -1.30 -15.97 15.65
CA ARG A 106 -2.16 -15.56 14.55
C ARG A 106 -1.56 -16.03 13.22
N PRO A 107 -2.38 -16.35 12.19
CA PRO A 107 -1.85 -16.66 10.87
C PRO A 107 -1.14 -15.45 10.27
N TYR A 108 -0.13 -15.69 9.43
CA TYR A 108 0.48 -14.62 8.63
C TYR A 108 -0.48 -14.20 7.52
N PHE A 109 -0.43 -12.94 7.15
CA PHE A 109 -1.13 -12.41 6.00
C PHE A 109 -0.51 -12.98 4.71
N VAL A 110 -1.37 -13.44 3.81
CA VAL A 110 -0.98 -14.00 2.51
C VAL A 110 -1.54 -13.10 1.42
N PHE A 111 -0.67 -12.66 0.51
CA PHE A 111 -1.08 -11.86 -0.63
C PHE A 111 -1.75 -12.75 -1.70
N SER A 112 -3.09 -12.84 -1.69
CA SER A 112 -3.85 -13.69 -2.61
C SER A 112 -3.94 -13.15 -4.04
N SER A 113 -3.91 -11.82 -4.21
CA SER A 113 -4.27 -11.16 -5.47
C SER A 113 -3.08 -10.52 -6.20
N LEU A 114 -1.86 -11.01 -5.95
CA LEU A 114 -0.63 -10.46 -6.54
C LEU A 114 -0.57 -10.54 -8.07
N HIS A 115 -1.17 -11.58 -8.64
CA HIS A 115 -1.22 -11.80 -10.09
C HIS A 115 -1.98 -10.68 -10.82
N GLU A 116 -2.80 -9.91 -10.11
CA GLU A 116 -3.58 -8.82 -10.66
C GLU A 116 -2.75 -7.55 -10.85
N ILE A 117 -1.66 -7.43 -10.08
CA ILE A 117 -0.69 -6.34 -10.18
C ILE A 117 0.12 -6.58 -11.47
N LYS A 118 -0.24 -5.89 -12.54
CA LYS A 118 0.57 -5.82 -13.76
C LYS A 118 1.74 -4.88 -13.48
N VAL A 119 2.80 -5.44 -12.91
CA VAL A 119 3.95 -4.68 -12.40
C VAL A 119 4.96 -4.34 -13.51
N CYS A 120 5.68 -3.24 -13.29
CA CYS A 120 6.97 -2.88 -13.87
C CYS A 120 7.79 -4.08 -14.40
N PRO A 121 8.54 -3.88 -15.50
CA PRO A 121 9.44 -4.90 -16.03
C PRO A 121 10.47 -5.35 -14.98
N ASP A 122 11.05 -6.55 -15.17
CA ASP A 122 12.08 -7.03 -14.25
C ASP A 122 13.27 -6.07 -14.21
N LEU A 123 13.78 -5.82 -13.00
CA LEU A 123 14.80 -4.81 -12.74
C LEU A 123 16.18 -5.44 -12.94
N ASN A 124 16.81 -5.12 -14.07
CA ASN A 124 18.16 -5.61 -14.39
C ASN A 124 19.25 -4.73 -13.74
N GLU A 125 20.46 -5.26 -13.67
CA GLU A 125 21.58 -4.57 -13.00
C GLU A 125 21.92 -3.21 -13.65
N LYS A 126 21.86 -3.11 -14.98
CA LYS A 126 22.14 -1.86 -15.70
C LYS A 126 21.17 -0.76 -15.27
N MET A 127 19.89 -1.10 -15.11
CA MET A 127 18.84 -0.20 -14.66
C MET A 127 19.02 0.21 -13.21
N LEU A 128 19.39 -0.72 -12.33
CA LEU A 128 19.64 -0.42 -10.91
C LEU A 128 20.84 0.54 -10.75
N LEU A 129 21.95 0.29 -11.45
CA LEU A 129 23.11 1.18 -11.46
C LEU A 129 22.78 2.58 -11.98
N LEU A 130 21.99 2.66 -13.05
CA LEU A 130 21.55 3.95 -13.58
C LEU A 130 20.66 4.70 -12.58
N ALA A 131 19.73 3.99 -11.94
CA ALA A 131 18.81 4.57 -10.96
C ALA A 131 19.50 5.04 -9.67
N GLU A 132 20.62 4.44 -9.26
CA GLU A 132 21.44 4.97 -8.17
C GLU A 132 21.94 6.38 -8.47
N SER A 133 22.29 6.67 -9.73
CA SER A 133 22.69 8.03 -10.13
C SER A 133 21.56 9.06 -10.01
N PHE A 134 20.30 8.61 -9.93
CA PHE A 134 19.15 9.50 -9.76
C PHE A 134 18.98 9.94 -8.31
N MET A 135 19.41 9.12 -7.34
CA MET A 135 19.20 9.39 -5.92
C MET A 135 19.87 10.68 -5.46
N GLU A 136 21.06 10.99 -6.00
CA GLU A 136 21.80 12.21 -5.65
C GLU A 136 21.31 13.45 -6.41
N LYS A 137 20.71 13.25 -7.59
CA LYS A 137 20.28 14.33 -8.49
C LYS A 137 18.83 14.73 -8.28
N SER A 138 18.00 13.81 -7.77
CA SER A 138 16.56 13.98 -7.67
C SER A 138 16.19 14.87 -6.49
N LYS A 139 15.30 15.84 -6.74
CA LYS A 139 14.69 16.65 -5.66
C LYS A 139 13.75 15.84 -4.76
N PHE A 140 13.46 14.59 -5.12
CA PHE A 140 12.64 13.69 -4.33
C PHE A 140 13.38 13.13 -3.10
N VAL A 141 14.71 13.15 -3.12
CA VAL A 141 15.55 12.53 -2.09
C VAL A 141 16.23 13.62 -1.27
N LEU A 142 16.06 13.55 0.05
CA LEU A 142 16.85 14.37 0.95
C LEU A 142 18.31 13.87 0.94
N PRO A 143 19.32 14.76 0.81
CA PRO A 143 20.72 14.33 0.69
C PRO A 143 21.20 13.40 1.83
N HIS A 144 20.75 13.66 3.05
CA HIS A 144 21.11 12.84 4.22
C HIS A 144 20.41 11.46 4.26
N MET A 145 19.35 11.27 3.46
CA MET A 145 18.59 10.02 3.38
C MET A 145 19.08 9.06 2.29
N VAL A 146 19.97 9.53 1.38
CA VAL A 146 20.56 8.70 0.30
C VAL A 146 21.07 7.33 0.77
N PRO A 147 21.73 7.19 1.96
CA PRO A 147 22.17 5.87 2.42
C PRO A 147 21.05 4.83 2.57
N PHE A 148 19.83 5.23 2.94
CA PHE A 148 18.70 4.30 3.01
C PHE A 148 18.19 3.89 1.62
N TRP A 149 18.23 4.80 0.64
CA TRP A 149 17.93 4.47 -0.75
C TRP A 149 18.93 3.46 -1.31
N ILE A 150 20.23 3.63 -1.04
CA ILE A 150 21.26 2.68 -1.45
C ILE A 150 21.02 1.31 -0.79
N GLU A 151 20.71 1.28 0.51
CA GLU A 151 20.45 0.01 1.22
C GLU A 151 19.22 -0.73 0.67
N SER A 152 18.16 -0.03 0.25
CA SER A 152 16.99 -0.70 -0.34
C SER A 152 17.33 -1.36 -1.69
N PHE A 153 18.14 -0.71 -2.53
CA PHE A 153 18.65 -1.27 -3.78
C PHE A 153 19.56 -2.47 -3.54
N ASN A 154 20.48 -2.38 -2.58
CA ASN A 154 21.36 -3.49 -2.20
C ASN A 154 20.59 -4.68 -1.64
N ALA A 155 19.58 -4.43 -0.80
CA ALA A 155 18.69 -5.48 -0.30
C ALA A 155 17.97 -6.19 -1.44
N PHE A 156 17.49 -5.45 -2.45
CA PHE A 156 16.87 -6.04 -3.63
C PHE A 156 17.84 -6.94 -4.42
N ARG A 157 19.05 -6.45 -4.71
CA ARG A 157 20.09 -7.23 -5.41
C ARG A 157 20.44 -8.53 -4.69
N GLN A 158 20.43 -8.51 -3.37
CA GLN A 158 20.73 -9.67 -2.52
C GLN A 158 19.54 -10.62 -2.35
N GLY A 159 18.40 -10.37 -3.01
CA GLY A 159 17.18 -11.15 -2.86
C GLY A 159 16.47 -10.96 -1.51
N ARG A 160 16.89 -9.96 -0.71
CA ARG A 160 16.25 -9.60 0.57
C ARG A 160 15.06 -8.67 0.32
N TYR A 161 14.02 -9.19 -0.33
CA TYR A 161 12.89 -8.40 -0.82
C TYR A 161 12.10 -7.69 0.30
N ALA A 162 11.89 -8.35 1.44
CA ALA A 162 11.25 -7.71 2.60
C ALA A 162 12.10 -6.56 3.17
N ASP A 163 13.42 -6.72 3.19
CA ASP A 163 14.33 -5.67 3.67
C ASP A 163 14.32 -4.48 2.71
N CYS A 164 14.32 -4.74 1.39
CA CYS A 164 14.13 -3.70 0.38
C CYS A 164 12.85 -2.89 0.65
N ALA A 165 11.69 -3.56 0.75
CA ALA A 165 10.42 -2.88 1.00
C ALA A 165 10.40 -2.14 2.36
N THR A 166 10.93 -2.77 3.42
CA THR A 166 11.00 -2.18 4.77
C THR A 166 11.79 -0.88 4.80
N VAL A 167 12.89 -0.81 4.05
CA VAL A 167 13.72 0.41 3.98
C VAL A 167 13.12 1.42 3.00
N LEU A 168 12.61 0.96 1.86
CA LEU A 168 12.11 1.81 0.77
C LEU A 168 10.80 2.54 1.10
N LEU A 169 9.86 1.88 1.78
CA LEU A 169 8.54 2.47 2.08
C LEU A 169 8.65 3.79 2.90
N PRO A 170 9.42 3.86 3.99
CA PRO A 170 9.68 5.13 4.67
C PRO A 170 10.32 6.20 3.77
N GLN A 171 11.20 5.80 2.84
CA GLN A 171 11.82 6.74 1.91
C GLN A 171 10.84 7.30 0.88
N LEU A 172 9.94 6.46 0.38
CA LEU A 172 8.81 6.88 -0.44
C LEU A 172 7.92 7.86 0.31
N GLU A 173 7.60 7.57 1.58
CA GLU A 173 6.79 8.48 2.42
C GLU A 173 7.48 9.84 2.58
N THR A 174 8.77 9.85 2.88
CA THR A 174 9.56 11.07 3.02
C THR A 174 9.67 11.87 1.72
N GLY A 175 9.89 11.21 0.58
CA GLY A 175 9.93 11.88 -0.73
C GLY A 175 8.57 12.45 -1.14
N LEU A 176 7.48 11.71 -0.93
CA LEU A 176 6.13 12.22 -1.17
C LEU A 176 5.76 13.35 -0.20
N ARG A 177 6.21 13.30 1.06
CA ARG A 177 6.04 14.39 2.03
C ARG A 177 6.77 15.66 1.57
N LEU A 178 7.97 15.52 1.03
CA LEU A 178 8.71 16.64 0.46
C LEU A 178 7.96 17.26 -0.73
N ALA A 179 7.46 16.42 -1.65
CA ALA A 179 6.64 16.89 -2.76
C ALA A 179 5.36 17.57 -2.27
N PHE A 180 4.64 16.96 -1.31
CA PHE A 180 3.43 17.47 -0.70
C PHE A 180 3.62 18.86 -0.08
N THR A 181 4.64 19.02 0.76
CA THR A 181 4.93 20.29 1.44
C THR A 181 5.34 21.39 0.47
N THR A 182 6.01 21.01 -0.63
CA THR A 182 6.41 21.94 -1.69
C THR A 182 5.21 22.43 -2.50
N VAL A 183 4.33 21.53 -2.97
CA VAL A 183 3.21 21.91 -3.85
C VAL A 183 2.07 22.60 -3.11
N ASN A 184 1.90 22.29 -1.82
CA ASN A 184 0.88 22.89 -0.96
C ASN A 184 1.41 24.07 -0.13
N ASP A 185 2.67 24.50 -0.33
CA ASP A 185 3.29 25.63 0.37
C ASP A 185 3.18 25.53 1.92
N CYS A 186 3.53 24.36 2.46
CA CYS A 186 3.47 24.09 3.90
C CYS A 186 4.76 23.43 4.43
N PRO A 187 5.92 24.11 4.31
CA PRO A 187 7.22 23.54 4.68
C PRO A 187 7.32 23.09 6.14
N GLN A 188 6.56 23.73 7.05
CA GLN A 188 6.47 23.34 8.45
C GLN A 188 6.03 21.88 8.63
N ARG A 189 5.21 21.33 7.73
CA ARG A 189 4.72 19.94 7.80
C ARG A 189 5.76 18.89 7.42
N MET A 190 6.96 19.28 7.02
CA MET A 190 8.01 18.35 6.62
C MET A 190 8.57 17.57 7.82
N LEU A 191 8.69 18.24 8.97
CA LEU A 191 9.31 17.69 10.20
C LEU A 191 8.36 17.70 11.40
N THR A 192 7.17 18.31 11.30
CA THR A 192 6.29 18.43 12.47
C THR A 192 5.65 17.09 12.80
N ALA A 193 6.15 16.51 13.88
CA ALA A 193 5.30 15.95 14.91
C ALA A 193 5.35 16.92 16.09
N GLU A 194 4.53 17.97 16.06
CA GLU A 194 4.31 18.69 17.32
C GLU A 194 3.76 17.69 18.33
N SER A 195 4.13 17.79 19.61
CA SER A 195 3.76 16.80 20.64
C SER A 195 2.25 16.52 20.79
N THR A 196 1.41 17.33 20.15
CA THR A 196 -0.05 17.28 20.09
C THR A 196 -0.63 17.00 18.69
N THR A 197 0.20 16.99 17.64
CA THR A 197 -0.23 16.92 16.24
C THR A 197 0.27 15.62 15.61
N LEU A 198 -0.58 14.99 14.80
CA LEU A 198 -0.25 13.75 14.10
C LEU A 198 0.88 13.98 13.07
N TYR A 199 1.62 12.91 12.77
CA TYR A 199 2.63 12.93 11.71
C TYR A 199 1.96 13.08 10.34
N THR A 200 2.60 13.79 9.40
CA THR A 200 2.15 13.76 7.99
C THR A 200 2.55 12.44 7.33
N THR A 201 1.60 11.50 7.31
CA THR A 201 1.71 10.12 6.80
C THR A 201 1.21 10.00 5.36
N PHE A 202 1.34 8.81 4.75
CA PHE A 202 0.72 8.52 3.44
C PHE A 202 -0.76 8.90 3.37
N ASP A 203 -1.52 8.69 4.45
CA ASP A 203 -2.96 9.00 4.48
C ASP A 203 -3.22 10.49 4.30
N GLU A 204 -2.47 11.34 5.00
CA GLU A 204 -2.57 12.80 4.86
C GLU A 204 -2.04 13.28 3.51
N ILE A 205 -0.93 12.70 3.05
CA ILE A 205 -0.26 13.05 1.78
C ILE A 205 -1.18 12.78 0.58
N LEU A 206 -1.93 11.66 0.62
CA LEU A 206 -2.78 11.19 -0.47
C LEU A 206 -4.25 11.61 -0.32
N ALA A 207 -4.61 12.36 0.72
CA ALA A 207 -5.96 12.86 0.94
C ALA A 207 -6.37 13.89 -0.12
N LYS A 208 -7.68 13.99 -0.40
CA LYS A 208 -8.24 14.95 -1.37
C LYS A 208 -8.08 16.40 -0.93
N ASN A 209 -8.31 16.67 0.35
CA ASN A 209 -8.26 18.00 0.94
C ASN A 209 -7.27 18.00 2.11
N LEU A 210 -6.70 19.17 2.39
CA LEU A 210 -5.92 19.42 3.59
C LEU A 210 -6.84 19.58 4.81
N ASN A 211 -6.24 19.59 6.00
CA ASN A 211 -6.98 19.70 7.28
C ASN A 211 -7.78 21.01 7.42
N ASP A 212 -7.42 22.05 6.66
CA ASP A 212 -8.12 23.34 6.61
C ASP A 212 -9.24 23.38 5.56
N GLY A 213 -9.52 22.26 4.88
CA GLY A 213 -10.51 22.13 3.82
C GLY A 213 -10.05 22.59 2.44
N SER A 214 -8.83 23.12 2.31
CA SER A 214 -8.26 23.50 1.01
C SER A 214 -7.92 22.26 0.17
N PRO A 215 -7.94 22.35 -1.18
CA PRO A 215 -7.66 21.20 -2.03
C PRO A 215 -6.18 20.81 -1.97
N ASN A 216 -5.89 19.52 -1.84
CA ASN A 216 -4.53 19.01 -1.95
C ASN A 216 -4.08 19.04 -3.41
N ARG A 217 -2.97 19.71 -3.70
CA ARG A 217 -2.43 19.86 -5.06
C ARG A 217 -1.51 18.70 -5.47
N LEU A 218 -1.14 17.82 -4.53
CA LEU A 218 -0.26 16.71 -4.82
C LEU A 218 -0.85 15.72 -5.82
N PRO A 219 -2.12 15.26 -5.71
CA PRO A 219 -2.69 14.31 -6.66
C PRO A 219 -2.63 14.80 -8.11
N ALA A 220 -2.98 16.07 -8.35
CA ALA A 220 -2.88 16.69 -9.67
C ALA A 220 -1.42 16.76 -10.18
N THR A 221 -0.46 17.00 -9.29
CA THR A 221 0.98 17.04 -9.63
C THR A 221 1.55 15.66 -9.92
N LEU A 222 1.07 14.63 -9.21
CA LEU A 222 1.52 13.25 -9.39
C LEU A 222 0.90 12.61 -10.63
N GLY A 223 -0.29 13.04 -11.05
CA GLY A 223 -1.02 12.41 -12.14
C GLY A 223 -1.75 11.14 -11.70
N GLU A 224 -2.73 10.74 -12.51
CA GLU A 224 -3.70 9.69 -12.18
C GLU A 224 -3.04 8.32 -11.96
N SER A 225 -2.21 7.84 -12.90
CA SER A 225 -1.58 6.52 -12.83
C SER A 225 -0.70 6.34 -11.58
N VAL A 226 -0.05 7.41 -11.14
CA VAL A 226 0.78 7.41 -9.93
C VAL A 226 -0.09 7.32 -8.68
N MET A 227 -1.19 8.07 -8.65
CA MET A 227 -2.15 8.03 -7.55
C MET A 227 -2.81 6.67 -7.44
N GLU A 228 -3.23 6.09 -8.56
CA GLU A 228 -3.84 4.76 -8.59
C GLU A 228 -2.88 3.69 -8.07
N PHE A 229 -1.60 3.73 -8.46
CA PHE A 229 -0.60 2.79 -7.95
C PHE A 229 -0.41 2.92 -6.44
N LEU A 230 -0.26 4.16 -5.95
CA LEU A 230 -0.04 4.42 -4.53
C LEU A 230 -1.25 3.98 -3.70
N TRP A 231 -2.46 4.25 -4.15
CA TRP A 231 -3.67 3.80 -3.46
C TRP A 231 -3.81 2.29 -3.44
N ASP A 232 -3.61 1.62 -4.57
CA ASP A 232 -3.70 0.16 -4.66
C ASP A 232 -2.71 -0.53 -3.71
N ILE A 233 -1.43 -0.12 -3.75
CA ILE A 233 -0.36 -0.78 -3.00
C ILE A 233 -0.35 -0.42 -1.51
N LEU A 234 -0.75 0.80 -1.15
CA LEU A 234 -0.58 1.31 0.22
C LEU A 234 -1.89 1.39 1.03
N ASN A 235 -3.04 1.68 0.42
CA ASN A 235 -4.23 2.11 1.17
C ASN A 235 -5.46 1.22 0.94
N HIS A 236 -5.72 0.80 -0.30
CA HIS A 236 -6.98 0.15 -0.65
C HIS A 236 -7.21 -1.14 0.16
N ARG A 237 -8.40 -1.30 0.74
CA ARG A 237 -8.73 -2.43 1.65
C ARG A 237 -8.53 -3.80 1.02
N GLU A 238 -8.98 -3.95 -0.23
CA GLU A 238 -8.80 -5.17 -1.06
C GLU A 238 -7.42 -5.24 -1.74
N GLY A 239 -6.62 -4.17 -1.63
CA GLY A 239 -5.27 -4.09 -2.17
C GLY A 239 -4.22 -4.68 -1.23
N PRO A 240 -2.95 -4.76 -1.67
CA PRO A 240 -1.89 -5.39 -0.88
C PRO A 240 -1.58 -4.72 0.46
N ARG A 241 -1.88 -3.42 0.64
CA ARG A 241 -1.58 -2.63 1.87
C ARG A 241 -0.21 -2.96 2.47
N VAL A 242 0.81 -2.98 1.62
CA VAL A 242 2.11 -3.60 1.91
C VAL A 242 2.75 -2.98 3.15
N ARG A 243 2.62 -1.66 3.28
CA ARG A 243 3.17 -0.89 4.40
C ARG A 243 2.53 -1.26 5.72
N ASP A 244 1.22 -1.46 5.76
CA ASP A 244 0.52 -1.77 7.00
C ASP A 244 0.89 -3.17 7.47
N HIS A 245 0.76 -4.17 6.59
CA HIS A 245 1.07 -5.55 6.94
C HIS A 245 2.55 -5.74 7.31
N LEU A 246 3.50 -5.07 6.62
CA LEU A 246 4.92 -5.09 7.03
C LEU A 246 5.12 -4.36 8.37
N GLY A 247 4.49 -3.19 8.54
CA GLY A 247 4.58 -2.35 9.72
C GLY A 247 4.11 -3.06 10.99
N HIS A 248 3.05 -3.86 10.89
CA HIS A 248 2.48 -4.67 11.98
C HIS A 248 3.11 -6.06 12.11
N GLY A 249 4.10 -6.40 11.27
CA GLY A 249 4.80 -7.67 11.31
C GLY A 249 3.96 -8.86 10.84
N GLU A 250 2.87 -8.61 10.12
CA GLU A 250 1.89 -9.63 9.69
C GLU A 250 2.34 -10.46 8.51
N ILE A 251 3.49 -10.15 7.91
CA ILE A 251 4.05 -10.88 6.78
C ILE A 251 5.28 -11.66 7.22
N GLN A 252 5.40 -12.88 6.71
CA GLN A 252 6.62 -13.66 6.85
C GLN A 252 7.72 -13.09 5.95
N LEU A 253 8.75 -12.48 6.56
CA LEU A 253 9.78 -11.72 5.85
C LEU A 253 10.56 -12.53 4.80
N LEU A 254 10.78 -13.82 5.05
CA LEU A 254 11.50 -14.71 4.13
C LEU A 254 10.67 -15.09 2.90
N GLU A 255 9.35 -14.97 2.98
CA GLU A 255 8.41 -15.32 1.91
C GLU A 255 7.87 -14.07 1.20
N PHE A 256 8.46 -12.90 1.47
CA PHE A 256 8.00 -11.66 0.88
C PHE A 256 8.14 -11.71 -0.66
N PRO A 257 7.06 -11.44 -1.41
CA PRO A 257 7.06 -11.63 -2.85
C PRO A 257 8.06 -10.72 -3.59
N LYS A 258 8.90 -11.31 -4.44
CA LYS A 258 9.77 -10.55 -5.38
C LYS A 258 8.93 -9.53 -6.17
N LEU A 259 7.75 -9.94 -6.65
CA LEU A 259 6.87 -9.11 -7.46
C LEU A 259 6.51 -7.78 -6.78
N LEU A 260 6.21 -7.78 -5.47
CA LEU A 260 5.90 -6.56 -4.74
C LEU A 260 7.14 -5.67 -4.55
N ALA A 261 8.29 -6.27 -4.26
CA ALA A 261 9.54 -5.51 -4.16
C ALA A 261 9.92 -4.89 -5.50
N THR A 262 9.77 -5.62 -6.61
CA THR A 262 9.96 -5.12 -7.97
C THR A 262 9.01 -3.96 -8.27
N ALA A 263 7.74 -4.07 -7.87
CA ALA A 263 6.74 -3.02 -8.06
C ALA A 263 7.11 -1.73 -7.33
N LEU A 264 7.37 -1.85 -6.03
CA LEU A 264 7.74 -0.72 -5.18
C LEU A 264 9.02 -0.07 -5.69
N LEU A 265 10.04 -0.86 -6.00
CA LEU A 265 11.33 -0.36 -6.46
C LEU A 265 11.24 0.28 -7.84
N GLY A 266 10.58 -0.37 -8.80
CA GLY A 266 10.36 0.18 -10.15
C GLY A 266 9.60 1.50 -10.12
N PHE A 267 8.52 1.57 -9.34
CA PHE A 267 7.77 2.80 -9.17
C PHE A 267 8.58 3.90 -8.47
N SER A 268 9.43 3.53 -7.51
CA SER A 268 10.34 4.47 -6.87
C SER A 268 11.36 5.05 -7.87
N ILE A 269 11.91 4.21 -8.75
CA ILE A 269 12.81 4.65 -9.84
C ILE A 269 12.10 5.64 -10.76
N PHE A 270 10.84 5.36 -11.11
CA PHE A 270 10.03 6.30 -11.89
C PHE A 270 9.86 7.66 -11.20
N LEU A 271 9.54 7.68 -9.90
CA LEU A 271 9.42 8.93 -9.13
C LEU A 271 10.74 9.69 -9.06
N LEU A 272 11.86 8.99 -8.87
CA LEU A 272 13.20 9.58 -8.88
C LEU A 272 13.49 10.24 -10.23
N TYR A 273 13.24 9.52 -11.33
CA TYR A 273 13.41 10.00 -12.70
C TYR A 273 12.58 11.24 -12.99
N ARG A 274 11.29 11.24 -12.61
CA ARG A 274 10.38 12.35 -12.90
C ARG A 274 10.77 13.67 -12.22
N GLN A 275 11.54 13.58 -11.13
CA GLN A 275 12.04 14.74 -10.40
C GLN A 275 13.45 15.18 -10.85
N LEU A 276 14.00 14.55 -11.90
CA LEU A 276 15.15 15.05 -12.62
C LEU A 276 14.74 16.22 -13.53
N GLN A 277 15.67 17.12 -13.82
CA GLN A 277 15.42 18.13 -14.86
C GLN A 277 15.38 17.45 -16.24
N GLN A 278 14.39 17.82 -17.07
CA GLN A 278 14.02 17.13 -18.32
C GLN A 278 15.18 16.92 -19.31
N ASP A 279 16.23 17.76 -19.28
CA ASP A 279 17.37 17.71 -20.22
C ASP A 279 18.58 16.89 -19.73
N SER A 280 18.45 16.15 -18.62
CA SER A 280 19.61 15.57 -17.92
C SER A 280 20.02 14.16 -18.35
N LEU A 281 19.23 13.46 -19.17
CA LEU A 281 19.45 12.03 -19.48
C LEU A 281 19.87 11.78 -20.94
N HIS A 282 20.95 11.03 -21.14
CA HIS A 282 21.37 10.59 -22.47
C HIS A 282 20.36 9.58 -23.06
N LYS A 283 20.26 9.52 -24.40
CA LYS A 283 19.33 8.62 -25.11
C LYS A 283 19.50 7.14 -24.72
N GLU A 284 20.73 6.71 -24.49
CA GLU A 284 21.04 5.32 -24.11
C GLU A 284 20.53 4.99 -22.70
N ASP A 285 20.68 5.93 -21.77
CA ASP A 285 20.19 5.79 -20.39
C ASP A 285 18.66 5.82 -20.37
N PHE A 286 18.04 6.69 -21.19
CA PHE A 286 16.58 6.72 -21.33
C PHE A 286 16.02 5.38 -21.80
N ALA A 287 16.66 4.74 -22.78
CA ALA A 287 16.22 3.43 -23.27
C ALA A 287 16.23 2.35 -22.16
N VAL A 288 17.10 2.48 -21.15
CA VAL A 288 17.16 1.55 -20.02
C VAL A 288 15.96 1.73 -19.08
N VAL A 289 15.55 2.97 -18.80
CA VAL A 289 14.47 3.27 -17.84
C VAL A 289 13.09 3.41 -18.49
N HIS A 290 13.02 3.60 -19.80
CA HIS A 290 11.78 3.75 -20.56
C HIS A 290 10.75 2.63 -20.28
N PRO A 291 11.13 1.35 -20.16
CA PRO A 291 10.16 0.30 -19.82
C PRO A 291 9.46 0.50 -18.47
N ILE A 292 10.17 1.03 -17.46
CA ILE A 292 9.56 1.39 -16.17
C ILE A 292 8.65 2.60 -16.34
N ILE A 293 9.11 3.63 -17.05
CA ILE A 293 8.34 4.87 -17.26
C ILE A 293 7.01 4.55 -17.93
N ALA A 294 7.05 3.82 -19.04
CA ALA A 294 5.85 3.40 -19.76
C ALA A 294 4.92 2.55 -18.88
N ALA A 295 5.46 1.63 -18.07
CA ALA A 295 4.64 0.83 -17.15
C ALA A 295 4.00 1.67 -16.04
N ALA A 296 4.69 2.66 -15.50
CA ALA A 296 4.17 3.54 -14.45
C ALA A 296 3.11 4.53 -14.99
N GLU A 297 3.33 5.08 -16.19
CA GLU A 297 2.41 6.01 -16.85
C GLU A 297 1.15 5.34 -17.41
N SER A 298 1.21 4.03 -17.67
CA SER A 298 0.04 3.24 -18.10
C SER A 298 -0.61 2.45 -16.98
N TYR A 299 -0.19 2.67 -15.72
CA TYR A 299 -0.79 1.98 -14.59
C TYR A 299 -2.25 2.38 -14.44
N CYS A 300 -3.12 1.38 -14.35
CA CYS A 300 -4.52 1.53 -13.98
C CYS A 300 -4.81 0.71 -12.73
N SER A 301 -5.63 1.25 -11.82
CA SER A 301 -6.02 0.55 -10.60
C SER A 301 -6.65 -0.82 -10.89
N ARG A 302 -6.33 -1.80 -10.06
CA ARG A 302 -6.81 -3.18 -10.09
C ARG A 302 -7.68 -3.50 -8.87
N PHE A 303 -7.49 -2.76 -7.79
CA PHE A 303 -8.19 -2.99 -6.52
C PHE A 303 -9.27 -1.96 -6.22
N HIS A 304 -9.29 -0.80 -6.88
CA HIS A 304 -10.31 0.22 -6.67
C HIS A 304 -11.72 -0.29 -7.01
N PRO A 305 -12.80 0.18 -6.35
CA PRO A 305 -14.15 -0.35 -6.55
C PRO A 305 -14.61 -0.37 -8.00
N ILE A 306 -14.24 0.65 -8.81
CA ILE A 306 -14.56 0.67 -10.25
C ILE A 306 -13.88 -0.51 -10.97
N ALA A 307 -12.59 -0.76 -10.71
CA ALA A 307 -11.86 -1.87 -11.30
C ALA A 307 -12.42 -3.23 -10.85
N LEU A 308 -12.81 -3.34 -9.57
CA LEU A 308 -13.47 -4.53 -9.04
C LEU A 308 -14.83 -4.77 -9.69
N VAL A 309 -15.63 -3.72 -9.89
CA VAL A 309 -16.91 -3.81 -10.60
C VAL A 309 -16.69 -4.18 -12.06
N GLN A 310 -15.76 -3.55 -12.76
CA GLN A 310 -15.39 -3.94 -14.13
C GLN A 310 -15.01 -5.42 -14.21
N LYS A 311 -14.21 -5.91 -13.26
CA LYS A 311 -13.85 -7.33 -13.17
C LYS A 311 -15.06 -8.23 -12.90
N GLN A 312 -15.94 -7.85 -11.99
CA GLN A 312 -17.17 -8.59 -11.70
C GLN A 312 -18.10 -8.65 -12.91
N VAL A 313 -18.24 -7.54 -13.65
CA VAL A 313 -18.99 -7.49 -14.91
C VAL A 313 -18.37 -8.44 -15.92
N PHE A 314 -17.05 -8.41 -16.08
CA PHE A 314 -16.34 -9.29 -17.02
C PHE A 314 -16.51 -10.76 -16.66
N GLN A 315 -16.37 -11.12 -15.38
CA GLN A 315 -16.61 -12.47 -14.88
C GLN A 315 -18.07 -12.91 -15.06
N CYS A 316 -19.02 -11.99 -14.92
CA CYS A 316 -20.43 -12.24 -15.20
C CYS A 316 -20.65 -12.53 -16.68
N CYS A 317 -20.08 -11.71 -17.58
CA CYS A 317 -20.11 -11.94 -19.03
C CYS A 317 -19.53 -13.31 -19.40
N GLU A 318 -18.32 -13.64 -18.92
CA GLU A 318 -17.69 -14.95 -19.15
C GLU A 318 -18.53 -16.11 -18.57
N SER A 319 -19.27 -15.86 -17.50
CA SER A 319 -20.17 -16.87 -16.93
C SER A 319 -21.42 -17.04 -17.77
N LEU A 320 -22.01 -15.96 -18.28
CA LEU A 320 -23.18 -15.98 -19.16
C LEU A 320 -22.88 -16.68 -20.49
N GLU A 321 -21.68 -16.48 -21.05
CA GLU A 321 -21.23 -17.20 -22.25
C GLU A 321 -21.19 -18.72 -22.06
N LYS A 322 -20.95 -19.18 -20.82
CA LYS A 322 -20.92 -20.61 -20.47
C LYS A 322 -22.31 -21.20 -20.21
N TRP A 323 -23.36 -20.39 -20.20
CA TRP A 323 -24.72 -20.88 -20.02
C TRP A 323 -25.23 -21.47 -21.34
N ASN A 324 -25.32 -22.80 -21.40
CA ASN A 324 -25.86 -23.53 -22.56
C ASN A 324 -27.34 -23.20 -22.83
N PHE A 325 -28.05 -22.67 -21.84
CA PHE A 325 -29.44 -22.25 -21.92
C PHE A 325 -29.57 -20.95 -21.14
N LEU A 326 -29.32 -19.81 -21.80
CA LEU A 326 -29.83 -18.54 -21.28
C LEU A 326 -31.35 -18.70 -21.15
N PRO A 327 -31.96 -18.28 -20.02
CA PRO A 327 -33.40 -18.41 -19.84
C PRO A 327 -34.08 -17.72 -21.01
N ILE A 328 -34.65 -18.54 -21.90
CA ILE A 328 -35.54 -18.09 -22.95
C ILE A 328 -36.62 -17.32 -22.20
N SER A 329 -36.77 -16.02 -22.48
CA SER A 329 -37.86 -15.23 -21.90
C SER A 329 -39.13 -16.05 -22.03
N CYS A 330 -39.93 -16.18 -20.98
CA CYS A 330 -41.12 -17.02 -20.89
C CYS A 330 -42.17 -16.65 -21.98
N LEU A 331 -41.89 -17.00 -23.23
CA LEU A 331 -42.67 -16.79 -24.43
C LEU A 331 -42.99 -18.14 -25.10
N ASP A 332 -42.26 -19.21 -24.76
CA ASP A 332 -42.61 -20.58 -25.18
C ASP A 332 -43.82 -21.17 -24.44
N PHE A 333 -44.38 -20.46 -23.44
CA PHE A 333 -45.67 -20.81 -22.83
C PHE A 333 -46.89 -20.07 -23.42
N PHE A 334 -46.70 -19.17 -24.40
CA PHE A 334 -47.80 -18.40 -25.02
C PHE A 334 -47.91 -18.56 -26.53
N ASN A 335 -47.47 -19.68 -27.10
CA ASN A 335 -47.71 -20.03 -28.51
C ASN A 335 -49.16 -20.51 -28.81
N GLU A 336 -50.16 -20.10 -28.02
CA GLU A 336 -51.57 -20.26 -28.40
C GLU A 336 -52.29 -18.96 -28.79
N THR A 337 -51.66 -17.79 -28.71
CA THR A 337 -52.30 -16.57 -29.22
C THR A 337 -51.34 -15.69 -30.01
N ARG A 338 -51.71 -15.57 -31.29
CA ARG A 338 -51.09 -14.77 -32.35
C ARG A 338 -50.81 -13.32 -31.93
N GLU A 339 -49.83 -12.75 -32.66
CA GLU A 339 -49.38 -11.35 -32.71
C GLU A 339 -48.25 -11.01 -31.73
N HIS A 340 -47.02 -10.85 -32.25
CA HIS A 340 -46.15 -9.68 -32.02
C HIS A 340 -44.77 -9.88 -32.66
N GLN A 341 -44.47 -9.06 -33.68
CA GLN A 341 -43.17 -8.96 -34.37
C GLN A 341 -42.06 -8.30 -33.52
N ASP A 342 -42.34 -7.90 -32.29
CA ASP A 342 -41.40 -7.13 -31.46
C ASP A 342 -40.45 -8.00 -30.62
N HIS A 343 -40.76 -9.29 -30.38
CA HIS A 343 -40.01 -10.09 -29.41
C HIS A 343 -38.70 -10.70 -29.93
N VAL A 344 -38.58 -10.94 -31.24
CA VAL A 344 -37.33 -11.39 -31.88
C VAL A 344 -36.25 -10.31 -31.80
N VAL A 345 -36.66 -9.03 -31.79
CA VAL A 345 -35.75 -7.88 -31.68
C VAL A 345 -35.09 -7.84 -30.29
N THR A 346 -35.82 -8.18 -29.22
CA THR A 346 -35.32 -8.13 -27.84
C THR A 346 -34.20 -9.14 -27.54
N ALA A 347 -34.31 -10.39 -28.02
CA ALA A 347 -33.26 -11.40 -27.78
C ALA A 347 -31.97 -11.08 -28.54
N LEU A 348 -32.09 -10.65 -29.81
CA LEU A 348 -30.96 -10.15 -30.60
C LEU A 348 -30.37 -8.86 -30.00
N SER A 349 -31.20 -7.99 -29.40
CA SER A 349 -30.73 -6.78 -28.73
C SER A 349 -29.93 -7.09 -27.47
N PHE A 350 -30.29 -8.11 -26.70
CA PHE A 350 -29.54 -8.48 -25.49
C PHE A 350 -28.16 -9.04 -25.83
N TYR A 351 -28.05 -9.94 -26.82
CA TYR A 351 -26.76 -10.42 -27.30
C TYR A 351 -25.92 -9.30 -27.91
N SER A 352 -26.53 -8.40 -28.69
CA SER A 352 -25.87 -7.20 -29.22
C SER A 352 -25.39 -6.26 -28.12
N GLU A 353 -26.15 -6.05 -27.05
CA GLU A 353 -25.79 -5.18 -25.94
C GLU A 353 -24.69 -5.81 -25.07
N VAL A 354 -24.75 -7.12 -24.83
CA VAL A 354 -23.69 -7.85 -24.13
C VAL A 354 -22.40 -7.83 -24.96
N ASP A 355 -22.45 -8.13 -26.25
CA ASP A 355 -21.30 -8.03 -27.15
C ASP A 355 -20.78 -6.58 -27.23
N HIS A 356 -21.67 -5.58 -27.21
CA HIS A 356 -21.29 -4.17 -27.21
C HIS A 356 -20.61 -3.76 -25.90
N ILE A 357 -21.16 -4.14 -24.75
CA ILE A 357 -20.56 -3.92 -23.42
C ILE A 357 -19.21 -4.63 -23.33
N ILE A 358 -19.11 -5.88 -23.78
CA ILE A 358 -17.86 -6.63 -23.86
C ILE A 358 -16.86 -5.90 -24.77
N SER A 359 -17.30 -5.36 -25.91
CA SER A 359 -16.46 -4.60 -26.84
C SER A 359 -15.96 -3.29 -26.24
N LEU A 360 -16.81 -2.57 -25.50
CA LEU A 360 -16.47 -1.33 -24.82
C LEU A 360 -15.45 -1.59 -23.70
N LEU A 361 -15.66 -2.63 -22.89
CA LEU A 361 -14.73 -3.04 -21.82
C LEU A 361 -13.38 -3.55 -22.38
N HIS A 362 -13.38 -4.22 -23.53
CA HIS A 362 -12.14 -4.64 -24.21
C HIS A 362 -11.39 -3.46 -24.86
N CYS A 363 -12.10 -2.46 -25.37
CA CYS A 363 -11.51 -1.23 -25.88
C CYS A 363 -10.92 -0.37 -24.76
N GLU A 364 -11.57 -0.28 -23.59
CA GLU A 364 -11.04 0.38 -22.38
C GLU A 364 -9.73 -0.26 -21.90
N GLY A 365 -9.52 -1.56 -22.13
CA GLY A 365 -8.26 -2.26 -21.82
C GLY A 365 -7.10 -2.00 -22.79
N LYS A 366 -7.34 -1.31 -23.93
CA LYS A 366 -6.33 -1.02 -24.96
C LYS A 366 -6.18 0.45 -25.35
N ALA A 367 -7.15 1.31 -25.01
CA ALA A 367 -7.12 2.73 -25.33
C ALA A 367 -7.29 3.57 -24.06
N CYS A 368 -6.20 4.24 -23.67
CA CYS A 368 -6.16 5.34 -22.73
C CYS A 368 -7.14 6.43 -23.22
N PHE A 369 -8.26 6.65 -22.52
CA PHE A 369 -9.16 7.76 -22.84
C PHE A 369 -8.56 9.05 -22.27
N THR A 370 -8.22 9.98 -23.17
CA THR A 370 -7.94 11.37 -22.81
C THR A 370 -9.20 12.01 -22.22
N ALA A 371 -9.00 12.80 -21.17
CA ALA A 371 -10.00 13.33 -20.24
C ALA A 371 -11.10 14.24 -20.84
N GLU A 372 -11.19 14.43 -22.16
CA GLU A 372 -12.10 15.42 -22.74
C GLU A 372 -13.51 14.88 -23.04
N ASN A 373 -13.71 13.56 -23.23
CA ASN A 373 -15.02 13.01 -23.61
C ASN A 373 -15.91 12.56 -22.43
N CYS A 374 -15.40 12.53 -21.20
CA CYS A 374 -16.20 12.24 -19.99
C CYS A 374 -16.82 13.50 -19.36
N SER A 375 -16.64 14.68 -19.97
CA SER A 375 -17.05 15.96 -19.40
C SER A 375 -18.58 16.19 -19.39
N ASN A 376 -19.37 15.40 -20.13
CA ASN A 376 -20.81 15.62 -20.28
C ASN A 376 -21.73 14.61 -19.59
N TRP A 377 -21.23 13.56 -18.92
CA TRP A 377 -22.11 12.51 -18.35
C TRP A 377 -21.99 12.27 -16.85
N LEU A 378 -20.97 12.80 -16.16
CA LEU A 378 -20.77 12.62 -14.72
C LEU A 378 -20.16 13.88 -14.08
N GLN A 379 -20.85 15.01 -14.17
CA GLN A 379 -20.60 16.10 -13.23
C GLN A 379 -21.26 15.75 -11.89
N THR A 380 -20.48 15.94 -10.83
CA THR A 380 -20.82 15.94 -9.39
C THR A 380 -21.19 14.59 -8.75
N ASP A 381 -20.22 14.02 -8.00
CA ASP A 381 -20.37 13.21 -6.77
C ASP A 381 -19.42 11.98 -6.61
N LYS A 382 -18.36 11.88 -7.43
CA LYS A 382 -17.38 10.76 -7.37
C LYS A 382 -16.47 10.67 -6.11
N TYR A 383 -16.74 11.39 -5.01
CA TYR A 383 -15.84 11.40 -3.85
C TYR A 383 -16.60 11.38 -2.53
N ILE A 384 -17.24 10.25 -2.22
CA ILE A 384 -17.77 9.99 -0.88
C ILE A 384 -17.23 8.63 -0.42
N PHE A 385 -16.20 8.67 0.42
CA PHE A 385 -16.03 7.69 1.47
C PHE A 385 -15.80 8.49 2.76
N HIS A 386 -16.85 8.56 3.57
CA HIS A 386 -16.71 8.93 4.98
C HIS A 386 -15.84 7.85 5.63
N VAL A 387 -14.69 8.27 6.15
CA VAL A 387 -13.91 7.49 7.10
C VAL A 387 -14.54 7.75 8.46
N ASP A 388 -15.25 6.76 8.98
CA ASP A 388 -15.48 6.60 10.42
C ASP A 388 -14.37 5.70 11.01
#